data_AF-A0A962H1U9-F1
#
_entry.id   AF-A0A962H1U9-F1
#
_cell.length_a   1.000
_cell.length_b   1.000
_cell.length_c   1.000
_cell.angle_alpha   90.00
_cell.angle_beta   90.00
_cell.angle_gamma   90.00
#
_symmetry.space_group_name_H-M   'P 1'
#
loop_
_entity.id
_entity.type
_entity.pdbx_description
1 polymer ?
#
loop_
_entity_poly.entity_id
_entity_poly.type
_entity_poly.pdbx_seq_one_letter_code
_entity_poly.pdbx_strand_id
1 'polypeptide(L)'
;LPHSAADLFVDNLVRHSAGYILFSAAPPGQGGEFHINEQPYDYWREKFARHGFRAYDWIRPQIQTMTSISFWYRYNLFLYAHESVTVPKSIANTAVPQGAPLPDISPASFRLRKAVVRMLPAQVRDGLAHFKARYLPSGRW
;
A
#
# COMPACT_ATOMS: atom_id res chain seq x y z
N LEU A 1 8.74 5.21 -8.40
CA LEU A 1 8.05 4.79 -9.65
C LEU A 1 7.27 5.98 -10.19
N PRO A 2 7.54 6.50 -11.40
CA PRO A 2 6.73 7.55 -12.01
C PRO A 2 5.28 7.09 -12.28
N HIS A 3 4.32 8.02 -12.31
CA HIS A 3 2.91 7.71 -12.60
C HIS A 3 2.72 7.00 -13.95
N SER A 4 3.44 7.44 -14.98
CA SER A 4 3.40 6.86 -16.34
C SER A 4 3.89 5.41 -16.41
N ALA A 5 4.68 4.95 -15.43
CA ALA A 5 5.19 3.59 -15.38
C ALA A 5 4.30 2.65 -14.53
N ALA A 6 3.21 3.15 -13.94
CA ALA A 6 2.40 2.38 -13.00
C ALA A 6 1.66 1.21 -13.66
N ASP A 7 1.12 1.40 -14.88
CA ASP A 7 0.46 0.31 -15.61
C ASP A 7 1.45 -0.78 -16.01
N LEU A 8 2.58 -0.42 -16.64
CA LEU A 8 3.65 -1.36 -16.98
C LEU A 8 4.17 -2.13 -15.76
N PHE A 9 4.26 -1.46 -14.61
CA PHE A 9 4.67 -2.11 -13.37
C PHE A 9 3.65 -3.16 -12.90
N VAL A 10 2.36 -2.82 -12.92
CA VAL A 10 1.29 -3.78 -12.59
C VAL A 10 1.25 -4.93 -13.60
N ASP A 11 1.37 -4.65 -14.89
CA ASP A 11 1.43 -5.67 -15.95
C ASP A 11 2.55 -6.70 -15.70
N ASN A 12 3.73 -6.20 -15.30
CA ASN A 12 4.86 -7.07 -14.97
C ASN A 12 4.56 -7.93 -13.73
N LEU A 13 4.01 -7.36 -12.66
CA LEU A 13 3.63 -8.12 -11.47
C LEU A 13 2.61 -9.22 -11.81
N VAL A 14 1.59 -8.89 -12.59
CA VAL A 14 0.56 -9.83 -13.04
C VAL A 14 1.17 -10.96 -13.85
N ARG A 15 1.97 -10.64 -14.87
CA ARG A 15 2.60 -11.63 -15.78
C ARG A 15 3.48 -12.64 -15.04
N HIS A 16 4.14 -12.21 -13.98
CA HIS A 16 5.06 -13.04 -13.20
C HIS A 16 4.43 -13.62 -11.93
N SER A 17 3.15 -13.36 -11.68
CA SER A 17 2.44 -13.94 -10.53
C SER A 17 1.92 -15.34 -10.85
N ALA A 18 1.93 -16.23 -9.84
CA ALA A 18 1.21 -17.49 -9.89
C ALA A 18 -0.26 -17.33 -9.44
N GLY A 19 -0.87 -16.18 -9.77
CA GLY A 19 -2.23 -15.82 -9.36
C GLY A 19 -2.34 -15.19 -7.96
N TYR A 20 -1.23 -14.95 -7.26
CA TYR A 20 -1.19 -14.22 -5.99
C TYR A 20 -0.15 -13.09 -6.03
N ILE A 21 -0.52 -11.92 -5.55
CA ILE A 21 0.35 -10.75 -5.44
C ILE A 21 0.16 -10.13 -4.05
N LEU A 22 1.22 -10.10 -3.25
CA LEU A 22 1.25 -9.34 -2.01
C LEU A 22 1.83 -7.96 -2.29
N PHE A 23 1.05 -6.90 -2.08
CA PHE A 23 1.41 -5.57 -2.54
C PHE A 23 1.28 -4.51 -1.45
N SER A 24 2.30 -3.66 -1.32
CA SER A 24 2.29 -2.47 -0.48
C SER A 24 2.72 -1.26 -1.30
N ALA A 25 2.00 -0.17 -1.16
CA ALA A 25 2.35 1.12 -1.75
C ALA A 25 2.04 2.26 -0.77
N ALA A 26 2.87 3.29 -0.80
CA ALA A 26 2.69 4.47 0.04
C ALA A 26 1.42 5.25 -0.38
N PRO A 27 0.44 5.42 0.52
CA PRO A 27 -0.68 6.31 0.26
C PRO A 27 -0.25 7.78 0.30
N PRO A 28 -1.04 8.71 -0.26
CA PRO A 28 -0.71 10.13 -0.28
C PRO A 28 -0.41 10.68 1.12
N GLY A 29 0.72 11.39 1.24
CA GLY A 29 1.17 12.03 2.47
C GLY A 29 1.99 11.10 3.38
N GLN A 30 2.21 9.84 3.02
CA GLN A 30 3.08 8.97 3.82
C GLN A 30 4.52 9.48 3.87
N GLY A 31 5.01 10.04 2.76
CA GLY A 31 6.40 10.39 2.53
C GLY A 31 7.30 9.15 2.45
N GLY A 32 8.58 9.41 2.22
CA GLY A 32 9.63 8.41 2.05
C GLY A 32 10.63 8.88 1.00
N GLU A 33 11.85 8.36 1.05
CA GLU A 33 12.88 8.75 0.10
C GLU A 33 12.48 8.28 -1.31
N PHE A 34 12.50 9.18 -2.29
CA PHE A 34 12.10 8.92 -3.69
C PHE A 34 10.62 8.53 -3.91
N HIS A 35 9.74 8.85 -2.97
CA HIS A 35 8.29 8.65 -3.12
C HIS A 35 7.67 9.73 -4.02
N ILE A 36 7.84 9.55 -5.33
CA ILE A 36 7.36 10.48 -6.37
C ILE A 36 5.94 10.18 -6.89
N ASN A 37 5.33 9.07 -6.46
CA ASN A 37 4.01 8.62 -6.92
C ASN A 37 3.24 7.93 -5.78
N GLU A 38 2.93 8.69 -4.74
CA GLU A 38 2.06 8.23 -3.66
C GLU A 38 0.61 8.26 -4.15
N GLN A 39 0.00 7.08 -4.24
CA GLN A 39 -1.33 6.91 -4.82
C GLN A 39 -2.28 6.23 -3.82
N PRO A 40 -3.58 6.56 -3.83
CA PRO A 40 -4.56 5.88 -2.99
C PRO A 40 -4.55 4.35 -3.17
N TYR A 41 -4.96 3.59 -2.17
CA TYR A 41 -5.00 2.12 -2.29
C TYR A 41 -5.89 1.66 -3.45
N ASP A 42 -7.02 2.36 -3.66
CA ASP A 42 -7.97 2.04 -4.73
C ASP A 42 -7.39 2.23 -6.13
N TYR A 43 -6.43 3.15 -6.31
CA TYR A 43 -5.71 3.32 -7.57
C TYR A 43 -4.97 2.04 -7.97
N TRP A 44 -4.29 1.39 -7.02
CA TRP A 44 -3.59 0.12 -7.29
C TRP A 44 -4.57 -1.02 -7.47
N ARG A 45 -5.63 -1.07 -6.65
CA ARG A 45 -6.69 -2.07 -6.79
C ARG A 45 -7.33 -2.03 -8.16
N GLU A 46 -7.67 -0.86 -8.68
CA GLU A 46 -8.29 -0.72 -9.99
C GLU A 46 -7.40 -1.25 -11.10
N LYS A 47 -6.08 -1.04 -11.02
CA LYS A 47 -5.13 -1.61 -11.98
C LYS A 47 -5.13 -3.12 -11.91
N PHE A 48 -4.96 -3.71 -10.72
CA PHE A 48 -5.01 -5.17 -10.55
C PHE A 48 -6.36 -5.76 -10.99
N ALA A 49 -7.47 -5.08 -10.70
CA ALA A 49 -8.81 -5.52 -11.08
C ALA A 49 -9.02 -5.64 -12.59
N ARG A 50 -8.36 -4.80 -13.40
CA ARG A 50 -8.37 -4.92 -14.88
C ARG A 50 -7.73 -6.21 -15.39
N HIS A 51 -6.94 -6.88 -14.54
CA HIS A 51 -6.33 -8.17 -14.84
C HIS A 51 -7.01 -9.34 -14.11
N GLY A 52 -8.24 -9.17 -13.61
CA GLY A 52 -8.97 -10.26 -12.94
C GLY A 52 -8.54 -10.52 -11.48
N PHE A 53 -7.81 -9.59 -10.85
CA PHE A 53 -7.41 -9.74 -9.44
C PHE A 53 -8.40 -9.06 -8.48
N ARG A 54 -8.68 -9.72 -7.37
CA ARG A 54 -9.50 -9.20 -6.27
C ARG A 54 -8.64 -8.89 -5.05
N ALA A 55 -8.99 -7.84 -4.31
CA ALA A 55 -8.29 -7.42 -3.10
C ALA A 55 -8.84 -8.11 -1.85
N TYR A 56 -7.94 -8.51 -0.96
CA TYR A 56 -8.22 -9.15 0.31
C TYR A 56 -7.42 -8.45 1.42
N ASP A 57 -8.11 -8.02 2.47
CA ASP A 57 -7.48 -7.41 3.65
C ASP A 57 -7.19 -8.46 4.73
N TRP A 58 -6.46 -9.50 4.34
CA TRP A 58 -6.20 -10.64 5.21
C TRP A 58 -5.06 -10.38 6.19
N ILE A 59 -4.01 -9.68 5.74
CA ILE A 59 -2.73 -9.60 6.46
C ILE A 59 -2.73 -8.51 7.51
N ARG A 60 -3.22 -7.31 7.17
CA ARG A 60 -3.07 -6.14 8.05
C ARG A 60 -3.74 -6.30 9.41
N PRO A 61 -4.94 -6.91 9.54
CA PRO A 61 -5.53 -7.18 10.85
C PRO A 61 -4.62 -7.98 11.80
N GLN A 62 -3.73 -8.81 11.23
CA GLN A 62 -2.81 -9.67 11.99
C GLN A 62 -1.54 -8.93 12.42
N ILE A 63 -1.07 -7.96 11.63
CA ILE A 63 0.24 -7.32 11.85
C ILE A 63 0.17 -5.86 12.30
N GLN A 64 -0.98 -5.20 12.22
CA GLN A 64 -1.08 -3.74 12.42
C GLN A 64 -0.59 -3.22 13.77
N THR A 65 -0.57 -4.06 14.81
CA THR A 65 -0.09 -3.72 16.16
C THR A 65 1.35 -4.17 16.44
N MET A 66 1.96 -4.95 15.55
CA MET A 66 3.31 -5.51 15.73
C MET A 66 4.37 -4.45 15.42
N THR A 67 4.86 -3.74 16.44
CA THR A 67 5.85 -2.65 16.30
C THR A 67 7.22 -3.13 15.78
N SER A 68 7.49 -4.44 15.83
CA SER A 68 8.65 -5.05 15.18
C SER A 68 8.58 -5.01 13.64
N ILE A 69 7.39 -4.81 13.07
CA ILE A 69 7.13 -4.70 11.63
C ILE A 69 7.03 -3.21 11.27
N SER A 70 7.66 -2.83 10.17
CA SER A 70 7.65 -1.45 9.70
C SER A 70 6.24 -0.99 9.30
N PHE A 71 5.91 0.28 9.58
CA PHE A 71 4.55 0.82 9.38
C PHE A 71 4.04 0.70 7.94
N TRP A 72 4.91 0.76 6.92
CA TRP A 72 4.53 0.61 5.51
C TRP A 72 4.08 -0.81 5.16
N TYR A 73 4.44 -1.83 5.95
CA TYR A 73 3.85 -3.15 5.84
C TYR A 73 2.56 -3.24 6.65
N ARG A 74 2.58 -2.74 7.88
CA ARG A 74 1.44 -2.78 8.81
C ARG A 74 0.17 -2.15 8.24
N TYR A 75 0.28 -1.03 7.53
CA TYR A 75 -0.88 -0.22 7.16
C TYR A 75 -1.25 -0.32 5.67
N ASN A 76 -0.33 -0.70 4.80
CA ASN A 76 -0.51 -0.55 3.36
C ASN A 76 -0.57 -1.87 2.57
N LEU A 77 -0.32 -3.02 3.22
CA LEU A 77 -0.32 -4.31 2.55
C LEU A 77 -1.73 -4.77 2.18
N PHE A 78 -1.91 -5.24 0.96
CA PHE A 78 -3.08 -6.00 0.53
C PHE A 78 -2.65 -7.25 -0.22
N LEU A 79 -3.41 -8.33 -0.05
CA LEU A 79 -3.28 -9.51 -0.90
C LEU A 79 -4.22 -9.34 -2.09
N TYR A 80 -3.68 -9.52 -3.29
CA TYR A 80 -4.43 -9.62 -4.52
C TYR A 80 -4.38 -11.06 -5.02
N ALA A 81 -5.53 -11.65 -5.31
CA ALA A 81 -5.61 -12.99 -5.89
C ALA A 81 -6.40 -12.95 -7.20
N HIS A 82 -5.89 -13.63 -8.22
CA HIS A 82 -6.55 -13.77 -9.51
C HIS A 82 -7.81 -14.63 -9.36
N GLU A 83 -8.87 -14.33 -10.09
CA GLU A 83 -10.13 -15.07 -10.03
C GLU A 83 -10.00 -16.55 -10.44
N SER A 84 -8.95 -16.91 -11.17
CA SER A 84 -8.69 -18.31 -11.56
C SER A 84 -8.08 -19.16 -10.45
N VAL A 85 -7.63 -18.58 -9.33
CA VAL A 85 -7.04 -19.36 -8.23
C VAL A 85 -8.04 -19.58 -7.11
N THR A 86 -8.07 -20.80 -6.56
CA THR A 86 -8.88 -21.11 -5.39
C THR A 86 -8.22 -20.52 -4.15
N VAL A 87 -8.88 -19.54 -3.56
CA VAL A 87 -8.43 -18.88 -2.33
C VAL A 87 -8.99 -19.62 -1.10
N PRO A 88 -8.15 -19.95 -0.08
CA PRO A 88 -8.63 -20.54 1.17
C PRO A 88 -9.75 -19.73 1.83
N LYS A 89 -10.72 -20.39 2.48
CA LYS A 89 -11.87 -19.73 3.13
C LYS A 89 -11.45 -18.62 4.11
N SER A 90 -10.36 -18.83 4.85
CA SER A 90 -9.81 -17.84 5.79
C SER A 90 -9.44 -16.52 5.13
N ILE A 91 -8.94 -16.56 3.89
CA ILE A 91 -8.63 -15.37 3.09
C ILE A 91 -9.90 -14.89 2.38
N ALA A 92 -10.71 -15.79 1.82
CA ALA A 92 -11.92 -15.44 1.07
C ALA A 92 -12.89 -14.57 1.89
N ASN A 93 -13.01 -14.84 3.19
CA ASN A 93 -13.83 -14.06 4.13
C ASN A 93 -13.33 -12.62 4.37
N THR A 94 -12.14 -12.27 3.88
CA THR A 94 -11.55 -10.93 3.98
C THR A 94 -11.55 -10.18 2.64
N ALA A 95 -12.29 -10.70 1.65
CA ALA A 95 -12.46 -10.03 0.36
C ALA A 95 -13.06 -8.64 0.58
N VAL A 96 -12.42 -7.63 0.01
CA VAL A 96 -12.95 -6.27 0.01
C VAL A 96 -13.91 -6.15 -1.18
N PRO A 97 -15.20 -5.81 -0.97
CA PRO A 97 -16.16 -5.67 -2.06
C PRO A 97 -15.68 -4.68 -3.12
N GLN A 98 -15.93 -5.00 -4.39
CA GLN A 98 -15.64 -4.07 -5.48
C GLN A 98 -16.51 -2.82 -5.32
N GLY A 99 -15.91 -1.64 -5.39
CA GLY A 99 -16.58 -0.35 -5.15
C GLY A 99 -16.60 0.12 -3.69
N ALA A 100 -16.35 -0.75 -2.70
CA ALA A 100 -16.13 -0.30 -1.33
C ALA A 100 -14.69 0.22 -1.18
N PRO A 101 -14.40 1.35 -0.51
CA PRO A 101 -13.03 1.86 -0.41
C PRO A 101 -12.12 0.92 0.37
N LEU A 102 -10.87 0.77 -0.06
CA LEU A 102 -9.85 0.11 0.76
C LEU A 102 -9.49 1.00 1.97
N PRO A 103 -9.73 0.55 3.23
CA PRO A 103 -9.62 1.43 4.38
C PRO A 103 -8.17 1.71 4.77
N ASP A 104 -7.94 2.92 5.24
CA ASP A 104 -6.72 3.32 5.92
C ASP A 104 -6.79 3.02 7.42
N ILE A 105 -6.23 1.88 7.80
CA ILE A 105 -6.23 1.38 9.16
C ILE A 105 -5.14 2.02 10.06
N SER A 106 -4.30 2.91 9.51
CA SER A 106 -3.24 3.52 10.32
C SER A 106 -3.82 4.36 11.47
N PRO A 107 -3.13 4.47 12.62
CA PRO A 107 -3.62 5.22 13.78
C PRO A 107 -4.03 6.66 13.44
N ALA A 108 -4.97 7.25 14.18
CA ALA A 108 -5.47 8.60 13.93
C ALA A 108 -4.35 9.66 13.89
N SER A 109 -3.38 9.56 14.80
CA SER A 109 -2.18 10.40 14.80
C SER A 109 -1.34 10.26 13.52
N PHE A 110 -1.24 9.04 12.99
CA PHE A 110 -0.54 8.78 11.73
C PHE A 110 -1.29 9.34 10.53
N ARG A 111 -2.63 9.25 10.51
CA ARG A 111 -3.47 9.87 9.47
C ARG A 111 -3.37 11.39 9.49
N LEU A 112 -3.39 12.00 10.67
CA LEU A 112 -3.16 13.44 10.83
C LEU A 112 -1.77 13.84 10.31
N ARG A 113 -0.72 13.08 10.66
CA ARG A 113 0.63 13.29 10.12
C ARG A 113 0.63 13.26 8.59
N LYS A 114 -0.05 12.29 7.97
CA LYS A 114 -0.14 12.20 6.50
C LYS A 114 -0.85 13.41 5.90
N ALA A 115 -1.94 13.86 6.50
CA ALA A 115 -2.67 15.04 6.05
C ALA A 115 -1.79 16.30 6.08
N VAL A 116 -1.02 16.49 7.16
CA VAL A 116 -0.06 17.60 7.28
C VAL A 116 1.05 17.48 6.23
N VAL A 117 1.68 16.31 6.10
CA VAL A 117 2.76 16.09 5.12
C VAL A 117 2.29 16.34 3.68
N ARG A 118 1.05 15.99 3.36
CA ARG A 118 0.45 16.24 2.04
C ARG A 118 0.31 17.73 1.71
N MET A 119 0.17 18.58 2.72
CA MET A 119 0.06 20.05 2.55
C MET A 119 1.42 20.75 2.43
N LEU A 120 2.52 20.07 2.75
CA LEU A 120 3.85 20.66 2.69
C LEU A 120 4.32 20.85 1.23
N PRO A 121 5.07 21.93 0.93
CA PRO A 121 5.77 22.07 -0.33
C PRO A 121 6.68 20.87 -0.61
N ALA A 122 6.83 20.48 -1.88
CA ALA A 122 7.59 19.29 -2.28
C ALA A 122 9.03 19.28 -1.70
N GLN A 123 9.71 20.43 -1.73
CA GLN A 123 11.07 20.60 -1.20
C GLN A 123 11.18 20.27 0.29
N VAL A 124 10.17 20.64 1.08
CA VAL A 124 10.13 20.38 2.53
C VAL A 124 9.86 18.90 2.80
N ARG A 125 8.98 18.29 2.01
CA ARG A 125 8.69 16.85 2.07
C ARG A 125 9.94 16.01 1.77
N ASP A 126 10.70 16.40 0.74
CA ASP A 126 11.92 15.70 0.32
C ASP A 126 13.01 15.82 1.40
N GLY A 127 13.18 17.00 2.00
CA GLY A 127 14.10 17.21 3.13
C GLY A 127 13.75 16.34 4.35
N LEU A 128 12.47 16.28 4.73
CA LEU A 128 12.00 15.40 5.81
C LEU A 128 12.21 13.92 5.49
N ALA A 129 12.03 13.52 4.23
CA ALA A 129 12.26 12.16 3.79
C ALA A 129 13.74 11.75 3.91
N HIS A 130 14.67 12.60 3.46
CA HIS A 130 16.11 12.34 3.59
C HIS A 130 16.56 12.29 5.06
N PHE A 131 16.06 13.20 5.90
CA PHE A 131 16.34 13.15 7.34
C PHE A 131 15.88 11.82 7.95
N LYS A 132 14.65 11.41 7.66
CA LYS A 132 14.10 10.16 8.17
C LYS A 132 14.86 8.93 7.67
N ALA A 133 15.24 8.89 6.40
CA ALA A 133 16.05 7.80 5.83
C ALA A 133 17.40 7.66 6.57
N ARG A 134 17.99 8.80 6.98
CA ARG A 134 19.28 8.83 7.67
C ARG A 134 19.20 8.44 9.15
N TYR A 135 18.13 8.82 9.85
CA TYR A 135 18.07 8.70 11.33
C TYR A 135 17.00 7.73 11.85
N LEU A 136 15.97 7.42 11.06
CA LEU A 136 14.87 6.54 11.43
C LEU A 136 14.50 5.57 10.27
N PRO A 137 15.48 4.79 9.76
CA PRO A 137 15.31 3.98 8.55
C PRO A 137 14.35 2.80 8.74
N SER A 138 14.16 2.34 9.98
CA SER A 138 13.48 1.07 10.25
C SER A 138 11.98 1.14 10.06
N GLY A 139 11.36 2.31 10.23
CA GLY A 139 9.89 2.41 10.24
C GLY A 139 9.22 1.70 11.42
N ARG A 140 9.98 1.33 12.45
CA ARG A 140 9.53 0.54 13.61
C ARG A 140 9.34 1.47 14.81
N TRP A 141 8.08 1.67 15.19
CA TRP A 141 7.64 2.38 16.39
C TRP A 141 6.18 2.03 16.68
#